data_AF-A0A353NAE6-F1
#
_entry.id   AF-A0A353NAE6-F1
#
_cell.length_a   1.000
_cell.length_b   1.000
_cell.length_c   1.000
_cell.angle_alpha   90.00
_cell.angle_beta   90.00
_cell.angle_gamma   90.00
#
_symmetry.space_group_name_H-M   'P 1'
#
loop_
_entity.id
_entity.type
_entity.pdbx_description
1 polymer ?
#
loop_
_entity_poly.entity_id
_entity_poly.type
_entity_poly.pdbx_seq_one_letter_code
_entity_poly.pdbx_strand_id
1 'polypeptide(L)' 'DGVGIEAKKLALINAKKDLSSTSDSIGLQNVNRRIQLYYGPDYGLQLTSQPGSGTIVTLCLPLLYKGQVM' A
#
# COMPACT_ATOMS: atom_id res chain seq x y z
N ASP A 1 5.58 -2.98 19.52
CA ASP A 1 5.41 -3.45 18.13
C ASP A 1 4.11 -4.24 17.99
N GLY A 2 3.39 -4.06 16.89
CA GLY A 2 2.13 -4.76 16.65
C GLY A 2 2.33 -6.27 16.47
N VAL A 3 1.26 -7.05 16.52
CA VAL A 3 1.32 -8.54 16.42
C VAL A 3 1.69 -9.07 15.04
N GLY A 4 1.79 -8.20 14.03
CA GLY A 4 1.99 -8.60 12.64
C GLY A 4 0.76 -9.25 12.01
N ILE A 5 0.93 -9.72 10.77
CA ILE A 5 -0.12 -10.25 9.93
C ILE A 5 0.34 -11.61 9.40
N GLU A 6 -0.49 -12.63 9.57
CA GLU A 6 -0.22 -13.95 8.99
C GLU A 6 -0.15 -13.90 7.47
N ALA A 7 0.70 -14.73 6.86
CA ALA A 7 0.94 -14.74 5.42
C ALA A 7 -0.35 -14.85 4.59
N LYS A 8 -1.32 -15.68 5.01
CA LYS A 8 -2.60 -15.83 4.32
C LYS A 8 -3.41 -14.53 4.34
N LYS A 9 -3.47 -13.85 5.48
CA LYS A 9 -4.17 -12.56 5.62
C LYS A 9 -3.43 -11.44 4.88
N LEU A 10 -2.10 -11.45 4.91
CA LEU A 10 -1.27 -10.49 4.17
C LEU A 10 -1.48 -10.61 2.66
N ALA A 11 -1.54 -11.84 2.13
CA ALA A 11 -1.82 -12.08 0.72
C ALA A 11 -3.20 -11.55 0.31
N LEU A 12 -4.22 -11.75 1.15
CA LEU A 12 -5.56 -11.20 0.91
C LEU A 12 -5.57 -9.67 0.92
N ILE A 13 -4.83 -9.04 1.84
CA ILE A 13 -4.70 -7.57 1.89
C ILE A 13 -4.03 -7.06 0.63
N ASN A 14 -2.94 -7.70 0.18
CA ASN A 14 -2.24 -7.32 -1.04
C ASN A 14 -3.11 -7.50 -2.29
N ALA A 15 -3.89 -8.58 -2.39
CA ALA A 15 -4.80 -8.79 -3.50
C ALA A 15 -5.99 -7.79 -3.51
N LYS A 16 -6.53 -7.45 -2.34
CA LYS A 16 -7.64 -6.49 -2.20
C LYS A 16 -7.20 -5.03 -2.40
N LYS A 17 -5.91 -4.72 -2.21
CA LYS A 17 -5.36 -3.37 -2.37
C LYS A 17 -5.58 -2.79 -3.78
N ASP A 18 -5.68 -3.64 -4.79
CA ASP A 18 -5.87 -3.26 -6.19
C ASP A 18 -7.31 -3.47 -6.70
N LEU A 19 -8.19 -4.08 -5.90
CA LEU A 19 -9.59 -4.38 -6.25
C LEU A 19 -10.55 -3.51 -5.46
N SER A 20 -11.49 -2.82 -6.12
CA SER A 20 -12.46 -1.90 -5.51
C SER A 20 -13.58 -2.59 -4.70
N SER A 21 -13.27 -3.58 -3.86
CA SER A 21 -14.26 -4.29 -3.05
C SER A 21 -14.38 -3.71 -1.65
N THR A 22 -15.61 -3.33 -1.31
CA THR A 22 -16.08 -2.79 -0.03
C THR A 22 -16.01 -3.83 1.08
N SER A 23 -15.09 -3.69 2.06
CA SER A 23 -15.44 -3.83 3.50
C SER A 23 -14.24 -3.77 4.47
N ASP A 24 -13.06 -4.31 4.17
CA ASP A 24 -12.10 -4.63 5.27
C ASP A 24 -10.76 -3.90 5.25
N SER A 25 -10.43 -3.11 4.22
CA SER A 25 -9.08 -2.51 4.07
C SER A 25 -9.09 -1.15 3.35
N ILE A 26 -10.12 -0.35 3.63
CA ILE A 26 -10.36 0.94 2.97
C ILE A 26 -9.16 1.90 3.13
N GLY A 27 -8.47 1.87 4.26
CA GLY A 27 -7.32 2.77 4.53
C GLY A 27 -6.15 2.56 3.56
N LEU A 28 -5.58 1.35 3.51
CA LEU A 28 -4.44 1.03 2.64
C LEU A 28 -4.80 1.15 1.16
N GLN A 29 -6.01 0.72 0.81
CA GLN A 29 -6.53 0.87 -0.55
C GLN A 29 -6.64 2.33 -0.96
N ASN A 30 -7.24 3.19 -0.13
CA ASN A 30 -7.38 4.61 -0.43
C ASN A 30 -6.03 5.29 -0.62
N VAL A 31 -5.07 4.99 0.25
CA VAL A 31 -3.71 5.55 0.14
C VAL A 31 -3.06 5.08 -1.15
N ASN A 32 -3.06 3.77 -1.43
CA ASN A 32 -2.47 3.22 -2.64
C ASN A 32 -3.11 3.78 -3.91
N ARG A 33 -4.45 3.81 -3.95
CA ARG A 33 -5.20 4.33 -5.08
C ARG A 33 -4.92 5.80 -5.31
N ARG A 34 -4.84 6.62 -4.26
CA ARG A 34 -4.47 8.03 -4.40
C ARG A 34 -3.07 8.18 -4.96
N ILE A 35 -2.08 7.47 -4.43
CA ILE A 35 -0.72 7.50 -4.95
C ILE A 35 -0.70 7.17 -6.46
N GLN A 36 -1.38 6.10 -6.85
CA GLN A 36 -1.46 5.68 -8.25
C GLN A 36 -2.20 6.70 -9.14
N LEU A 37 -3.24 7.35 -8.62
CA LEU A 37 -3.96 8.40 -9.34
C LEU A 37 -3.09 9.65 -9.58
N TYR A 38 -2.22 10.00 -8.63
CA TYR A 38 -1.35 11.18 -8.76
C TYR A 38 -0.07 10.89 -9.56
N TYR A 39 0.52 9.71 -9.42
CA TYR A 39 1.87 9.44 -9.91
C TYR A 39 1.94 8.32 -10.95
N GLY A 40 0.87 7.56 -11.16
CA GLY A 40 0.82 6.43 -12.07
C GLY A 40 0.87 5.06 -11.37
N PRO A 41 0.51 3.99 -12.08
CA PRO A 41 0.32 2.65 -11.52
C PRO A 41 1.60 2.02 -10.94
N ASP A 42 2.78 2.49 -11.36
CA ASP A 42 4.09 2.00 -10.90
C ASP A 42 4.44 2.44 -9.47
N TYR A 43 3.66 3.36 -8.89
CA TYR A 43 3.84 3.90 -7.54
C TYR A 43 2.77 3.39 -6.59
N GLY A 44 3.06 3.38 -5.28
CA GLY A 44 2.10 2.88 -4.31
C GLY A 44 2.72 2.41 -3.00
N LEU A 45 1.98 1.54 -2.31
CA LEU A 45 2.41 0.89 -1.07
C LEU A 45 2.84 -0.56 -1.32
N GLN A 46 3.80 -1.05 -0.54
CA GLN A 46 4.10 -2.49 -0.39
C GLN A 46 4.08 -2.84 1.09
N LEU A 47 3.57 -4.03 1.42
CA LEU A 47 3.45 -4.49 2.79
C LEU A 47 4.24 -5.78 2.98
N THR A 48 5.07 -5.80 4.01
CA THR A 48 5.72 -7.00 4.53
C THR A 48 5.37 -7.14 6.00
N SER A 49 5.08 -8.35 6.45
CA SER A 49 4.70 -8.58 7.84
C SER A 49 4.99 -10.00 8.25
N GLN A 50 5.32 -10.15 9.53
CA GLN A 50 5.53 -11.45 10.15
C GLN A 50 4.83 -11.46 11.53
N PRO A 51 4.09 -12.52 11.88
CA PRO A 51 3.50 -12.68 13.19
C PRO A 51 4.53 -12.51 14.32
N GLY A 52 4.22 -11.71 15.33
CA GLY A 52 5.11 -11.39 16.44
C GLY A 52 6.19 -10.35 16.14
N SER A 53 6.40 -9.98 14.87
CA SER A 53 7.44 -9.01 14.46
C SER A 53 6.86 -7.70 13.90
N GLY A 54 5.53 -7.60 13.79
CA GLY A 54 4.86 -6.41 13.28
C GLY A 54 4.75 -6.35 11.75
N THR A 55 4.51 -5.15 11.24
CA THR A 55 4.24 -4.89 9.83
C THR A 55 5.07 -3.71 9.36
N ILE A 56 5.76 -3.88 8.24
CA ILE A 56 6.49 -2.84 7.53
C ILE A 56 5.66 -2.44 6.30
N VAL A 57 5.44 -1.13 6.16
CA VAL A 57 4.77 -0.54 5.00
C VAL A 57 5.78 0.34 4.27
N THR A 58 6.07 -0.01 3.02
CA THR A 58 6.99 0.73 2.15
C THR A 58 6.18 1.59 1.18
N LEU A 59 6.50 2.88 1.10
CA LEU A 59 5.90 3.85 0.18
C LEU A 59 6.87 4.14 -0.97
N CYS A 60 6.43 3.95 -2.21
CA CYS A 60 7.18 4.30 -3.42
C CYS A 60 6.53 5.51 -4.10
N LEU A 61 7.30 6.58 -4.32
CA LEU A 61 6.90 7.82 -4.98
C LEU A 61 7.98 8.27 -5.97
N PRO A 62 7.62 9.02 -7.02
CA PRO A 62 8.61 9.62 -7.90
C PRO A 62 9.38 10.72 -7.17
N LEU A 63 10.65 10.90 -7.54
CA LEU A 63 11.41 12.06 -7.12
C LEU A 63 10.96 13.27 -7.96
N LEU A 64 10.33 14.25 -7.31
CA LEU A 64 9.88 15.48 -7.97
C LEU A 64 10.95 16.56 -7.85
N TYR A 65 11.43 17.08 -8.98
CA TYR A 65 12.34 18.22 -9.01
C TYR A 65 11.54 19.53 -9.17
N LYS A 66 11.94 20.56 -8.42
CA LYS A 66 11.31 21.88 -8.50
C LYS A 66 11.45 22.43 -9.93
N GLY A 67 10.32 22.62 -10.62
CA GLY A 67 10.27 23.19 -11.98
C GLY A 67 9.67 22.29 -13.06
N GLN A 68 9.44 21.00 -12.76
CA GLN A 68 8.72 20.11 -13.66
C GLN A 68 7.23 20.16 -13.31
N VAL A 69 6.55 21.20 -13.83
CA VAL A 69 5.09 21.22 -13.85
C VAL A 69 4.65 20.24 -14.94
N MET A 70 3.70 19.36 -14.62
CA MET A 70 3.00 18.56 -15.63
C MET A 70 2.28 19.45 -16.63
#